data_AF-A0A7V6XJV1-F1
#
_entry.id   AF-A0A7V6XJV1-F1
#
_cell.length_a   1.000
_cell.length_b   1.000
_cell.length_c   1.000
_cell.angle_alpha   90.00
_cell.angle_beta   90.00
_cell.angle_gamma   90.00
#
_symmetry.space_group_name_H-M   'P 1'
#
loop_
_entity.id
_entity.type
_entity.pdbx_description
1 polymer ?
#
loop_
_entity_poly.entity_id
_entity_poly.type
_entity_poly.pdbx_seq_one_letter_code
_entity_poly.pdbx_strand_id
1 'polypeptide(L)' 'MKKPLVGVIMGSDSDFPIMKGAIKILKDFQIDVEVSIISAHRTPEKAINYAKEAEKNGIDIIIAAQVHQGDV' A
#
# COMPACT_ATOMS: atom_id res chain seq x y z
N MET A 1 -15.19 -6.92 17.42
CA MET A 1 -15.12 -6.73 15.95
C MET A 1 -13.67 -6.83 15.53
N LYS A 2 -13.36 -7.51 14.41
CA LYS A 2 -12.00 -7.54 13.83
C LYS A 2 -11.71 -6.15 13.25
N LYS A 3 -10.54 -5.58 13.53
CA LYS A 3 -10.10 -4.34 12.88
C LYS A 3 -9.63 -4.67 11.46
N PRO A 4 -9.92 -3.80 10.46
CA PRO A 4 -9.49 -4.08 9.10
C PRO A 4 -7.97 -4.09 9.01
N LEU A 5 -7.41 -4.95 8.17
CA LEU A 5 -6.01 -4.86 7.77
C LEU A 5 -5.92 -4.06 6.47
N VAL A 6 -5.11 -2.99 6.48
CA VAL A 6 -4.91 -2.13 5.31
C VAL A 6 -3.53 -2.38 4.70
N GLY A 7 -3.50 -2.77 3.43
CA GLY A 7 -2.27 -2.85 2.64
C GLY A 7 -1.95 -1.50 2.00
N VAL A 8 -0.85 -0.86 2.39
CA VAL A 8 -0.35 0.37 1.78
C VAL A 8 0.79 0.01 0.83
N ILE A 9 0.54 0.15 -0.47
CA ILE A 9 1.52 -0.16 -1.51
C ILE A 9 2.00 1.07 -2.25
N MET A 10 3.28 1.08 -2.60
CA MET A 10 3.89 2.17 -3.35
C MET A 10 4.89 1.69 -4.39
N GLY A 11 5.06 2.45 -5.47
CA GLY A 11 5.89 2.05 -6.60
C GLY A 11 7.40 2.13 -6.33
N SER A 12 7.82 2.95 -5.37
CA SER A 12 9.21 3.29 -5.07
C SER A 12 9.40 3.84 -3.65
N ASP A 13 10.64 3.84 -3.15
CA ASP A 13 10.96 4.50 -1.88
C ASP A 13 10.69 6.01 -1.90
N SER A 14 10.78 6.66 -3.07
CA SER A 14 10.47 8.09 -3.24
C SER A 14 9.00 8.42 -3.03
N ASP A 15 8.10 7.43 -3.12
CA ASP A 15 6.67 7.61 -2.83
C ASP A 15 6.39 7.59 -1.32
N PHE A 16 7.29 7.00 -0.52
CA PHE A 16 7.08 6.80 0.92
C PHE A 16 6.81 8.09 1.70
N PRO A 17 7.53 9.22 1.48
CA PRO A 17 7.24 10.48 2.15
C PRO A 17 5.80 10.96 1.99
N ILE A 18 5.19 10.74 0.83
CA ILE A 18 3.79 11.11 0.55
C ILE A 18 2.85 10.20 1.33
N MET A 19 3.15 8.90 1.39
CA MET A 19 2.31 7.90 2.07
C MET A 19 2.37 7.95 3.61
N LYS A 20 3.35 8.64 4.20
CA LYS A 20 3.47 8.79 5.67
C LYS A 20 2.20 9.36 6.31
N GLY A 21 1.54 10.31 5.65
CA GLY A 21 0.30 10.91 6.16
C GLY A 21 -0.82 9.88 6.32
N ALA A 22 -1.04 9.07 5.27
CA ALA A 22 -2.04 8.00 5.29
C ALA A 22 -1.72 6.95 6.38
N ILE A 23 -0.48 6.47 6.44
CA ILE A 23 -0.04 5.49 7.44
C ILE A 23 -0.23 6.02 8.85
N LYS A 24 0.09 7.30 9.09
CA LYS A 24 -0.08 7.92 10.41
C LYS A 24 -1.55 7.93 10.82
N ILE A 25 -2.46 8.39 9.94
CA ILE A 25 -3.88 8.45 10.26
C ILE A 25 -4.47 7.07 10.55
N LEU A 26 -4.10 6.04 9.77
CA LEU A 26 -4.53 4.67 10.04
C LEU A 26 -4.06 4.18 11.42
N LYS A 27 -2.80 4.47 11.78
CA LYS A 27 -2.27 4.15 13.12
C LYS A 27 -2.95 4.91 14.25
N ASP A 28 -3.30 6.18 14.04
CA ASP A 28 -4.04 6.98 15.03
C ASP A 28 -5.44 6.39 15.29
N PHE A 29 -6.07 5.81 14.26
CA PHE A 29 -7.30 5.02 14.40
C PHE A 29 -7.09 3.58 14.90
N GLN A 30 -5.84 3.23 15.21
CA GLN A 30 -5.42 1.90 15.65
C GLN A 30 -5.79 0.79 14.65
N ILE A 31 -5.74 1.10 13.35
CA ILE A 31 -5.91 0.15 12.24
C ILE A 31 -4.55 -0.46 11.90
N ASP A 32 -4.52 -1.78 11.70
CA ASP A 32 -3.29 -2.48 11.33
C ASP A 32 -2.94 -2.21 9.86
N VAL A 33 -1.64 -2.01 9.60
CA VAL A 33 -1.15 -1.60 8.28
C VAL A 33 0.04 -2.46 7.87
N GLU A 34 -0.03 -3.07 6.69
CA GLU A 34 1.12 -3.61 5.98
C GLU A 34 1.64 -2.55 5.00
N VAL A 35 2.96 -2.37 4.90
CA VAL A 35 3.58 -1.43 3.96
C VAL A 35 4.52 -2.19 3.04
N SER A 36 4.31 -2.08 1.73
CA SER A 36 5.07 -2.83 0.72
C SER A 36 5.44 -1.97 -0.50
N ILE A 37 6.65 -2.13 -1.02
CA ILE A 37 7.08 -1.50 -2.28
C ILE A 37 6.84 -2.47 -3.44
N ILE A 38 5.93 -2.10 -4.33
CA ILE A 38 5.44 -2.88 -5.46
C ILE A 38 5.22 -1.95 -6.65
N SER A 39 6.13 -2.01 -7.62
CA SER A 39 6.05 -1.19 -8.84
C SER A 39 5.19 -1.88 -9.89
N ALA A 40 4.08 -1.25 -10.30
CA ALA A 40 3.27 -1.74 -11.40
C ALA A 40 4.03 -1.74 -12.75
N HIS A 41 4.91 -0.76 -12.96
CA HIS A 41 5.68 -0.62 -14.21
C HIS A 41 6.94 -1.50 -14.27
N ARG A 42 7.54 -1.83 -13.12
CA ARG A 42 8.83 -2.56 -13.06
C ARG A 42 8.65 -4.03 -12.67
N THR A 43 7.66 -4.31 -11.82
CA THR A 43 7.39 -5.65 -11.28
C THR A 43 5.89 -5.97 -11.37
N PRO A 44 5.30 -6.01 -12.58
CA PRO A 44 3.86 -6.17 -12.77
C PRO A 44 3.33 -7.47 -12.17
N GLU A 45 4.07 -8.57 -12.27
CA GLU A 45 3.67 -9.85 -11.68
C GLU A 45 3.56 -9.78 -10.14
N LYS A 46 4.45 -9.03 -9.48
CA LYS A 46 4.38 -8.82 -8.03
C LYS A 46 3.10 -8.07 -7.64
N ALA A 47 2.69 -7.07 -8.44
CA ALA A 47 1.45 -6.34 -8.22
C ALA A 47 0.21 -7.23 -8.41
N ILE A 48 0.20 -8.04 -9.48
CA ILE A 48 -0.89 -8.98 -9.76
C ILE A 48 -1.00 -10.02 -8.64
N ASN A 49 0.12 -10.62 -8.23
CA ASN A 49 0.13 -11.64 -7.19
C ASN A 49 -0.29 -11.07 -5.84
N TYR A 50 0.18 -9.86 -5.50
CA TYR A 50 -0.25 -9.17 -4.28
C TYR A 50 -1.76 -8.94 -4.27
N ALA A 51 -2.33 -8.44 -5.37
CA ALA A 51 -3.77 -8.21 -5.48
C ALA A 51 -4.59 -9.51 -5.39
N LYS A 52 -4.12 -10.60 -6.02
CA LYS A 52 -4.79 -11.91 -5.98
C LYS A 52 -4.79 -12.54 -4.58
N GLU A 53 -3.68 -12.42 -3.86
CA GLU A 53 -3.54 -13.03 -2.53
C GLU A 53 -4.04 -12.13 -1.39
N ALA A 54 -4.40 -10.86 -1.66
CA ALA A 54 -4.75 -9.87 -0.64
C ALA A 54 -5.87 -10.34 0.31
N GLU A 55 -6.99 -10.81 -0.23
CA GLU A 55 -8.12 -11.30 0.57
C GLU A 55 -7.73 -12.52 1.42
N LYS A 56 -6.99 -13.47 0.81
CA LYS A 56 -6.49 -14.65 1.50
C LYS A 56 -5.50 -14.30 2.62
N ASN A 57 -4.73 -13.24 2.45
CA ASN A 57 -3.83 -12.68 3.46
C ASN A 57 -4.56 -11.82 4.50
N GLY A 58 -5.89 -11.70 4.41
CA GLY A 58 -6.73 -11.01 5.36
C GLY A 58 -6.74 -9.49 5.21
N ILE A 59 -6.25 -8.96 4.08
CA ILE A 59 -6.27 -7.54 3.74
C ILE A 59 -7.69 -7.16 3.32
N ASP A 60 -8.27 -6.20 4.02
CA ASP A 60 -9.64 -5.72 3.77
C ASP A 60 -9.65 -4.51 2.83
N ILE A 61 -8.56 -3.71 2.81
CA ILE A 61 -8.43 -2.49 2.00
C ILE A 61 -7.00 -2.37 1.46
N ILE A 62 -6.86 -1.94 0.19
CA ILE A 62 -5.57 -1.56 -0.40
C ILE A 62 -5.57 -0.06 -0.70
N ILE A 63 -4.54 0.65 -0.23
CA ILE A 63 -4.23 2.03 -0.61
C ILE A 63 -2.95 1.99 -1.44
N ALA A 64 -3.05 2.36 -2.72
CA ALA A 64 -1.93 2.35 -3.65
C ALA A 64 -1.58 3.77 -4.11
N ALA A 65 -0.29 4.11 -4.12
CA ALA A 65 0.19 5.37 -4.68
C ALA A 65 1.42 5.15 -5.56
N GLN A 66 1.56 6.00 -6.57
CA GLN A 66 2.73 6.04 -7.43
C GLN A 66 2.91 7.47 -7.93
N VAL A 67 4.07 8.08 -7.67
CA VAL A 67 4.41 9.38 -8.22
C VAL A 67 4.79 9.22 -9.68
N HIS A 68 4.20 10.03 -10.54
CA HIS A 68 4.61 10.13 -11.93
C HIS A 68 5.90 10.96 -12.02
N GLN A 69 6.88 10.51 -12.80
CA GLN A 69 8.05 11.35 -13.10
C GLN A 69 7.58 12.53 -13.96
N GLY A 70 7.40 13.69 -13.33
CA GLY A 70 6.92 14.91 -13.98
C GLY A 70 6.17 15.85 -13.03
N ASP A 71 5.68 15.34 -11.90
CA ASP A 71 4.85 16.11 -10.95
C ASP A 71 5.63 16.66 -9.73
N VAL A 72 6.97 16.66 -9.79
CA VAL A 72 7.87 17.25 -8.77
C VAL A 72 8.71 18.38 -9.33
#